data_AF-A0A7Y6ZYQ5-F1
#
_entry.id   AF-A0A7Y6ZYQ5-F1
#
_cell.length_a   1.000
_cell.length_b   1.000
_cell.length_c   1.000
_cell.angle_alpha   90.00
_cell.angle_beta   90.00
_cell.angle_gamma   90.00
#
_symmetry.space_group_name_H-M   'P 1'
#
loop_
_entity.id
_entity.type
_entity.pdbx_description
1 polymer ?
#
loop_
_entity_poly.entity_id
_entity_poly.type
_entity_poly.pdbx_seq_one_letter_code
_entity_poly.pdbx_strand_id
1 'polypeptide(L)'
;MSTTLTHSGLPAGVKPFELLDILAKLRTDLGLRDEDLTYLRCLFRLSRAEDFLPGRICAVWERVAGLADRMNFHIRRVTRIETRLEQRGLILRTGAANGRRFGRRGDDGRIVSAGGVNFAPLINRAAELLARIRQTSVAAQRLKEDRNQLNDLIRQIRGLDVPEALSAAREAFPRLRPSEVRDAGRMNALIDALEAILTEFSPAPGQTVEAAPPDNSVRPNTDRKEKIETCRWQASVMITPAQVLTLANEDLREIIAIYAEAAGETYLPSLPTIFLAARERAQMLGISCMEWDVVRDQLGELRTVLCLLIADRNSVRMGRFAVRNPAASFIGLARKTTRGDEVIAALIAELRNFTVGVPSHDR
;
A
#
# COMPACT_ATOMS: atom_id res chain seq x y z
N MET A 1 21.10 -30.99 5.68
CA MET A 1 20.18 -29.83 5.84
C MET A 1 19.99 -29.58 7.32
N SER A 2 20.36 -28.39 7.82
CA SER A 2 20.33 -28.09 9.25
C SER A 2 18.90 -27.83 9.73
N THR A 3 18.42 -28.61 10.69
CA THR A 3 17.11 -28.46 11.34
C THR A 3 17.16 -27.46 12.50
N THR A 4 18.33 -26.90 12.77
CA THR A 4 18.63 -25.97 13.87
C THR A 4 19.21 -24.65 13.37
N LEU A 5 18.98 -24.31 12.09
CA LEU A 5 19.53 -23.10 11.49
C LEU A 5 18.93 -21.84 12.14
N THR A 6 19.81 -21.01 12.71
CA THR A 6 19.50 -19.73 13.34
C THR A 6 19.87 -18.53 12.46
N HIS A 7 19.48 -17.33 12.89
CA HIS A 7 19.77 -16.06 12.20
C HIS A 7 20.27 -14.95 13.13
N SER A 8 20.81 -13.88 12.55
CA SER A 8 21.30 -12.70 13.27
C SER A 8 20.19 -11.79 13.80
N GLY A 9 18.94 -12.03 13.41
CA GLY A 9 17.78 -11.24 13.85
C GLY A 9 17.46 -10.10 12.89
N LEU A 10 16.27 -9.51 13.04
CA LEU A 10 15.90 -8.31 12.27
C LEU A 10 16.68 -7.08 12.78
N PRO A 11 17.00 -6.12 11.91
CA PRO A 11 17.58 -4.83 12.32
C PRO A 11 16.70 -4.12 13.35
N ALA A 12 17.32 -3.32 14.22
CA ALA A 12 16.63 -2.65 15.31
C ALA A 12 15.44 -1.82 14.82
N GLY A 13 14.28 -2.01 15.47
CA GLY A 13 13.03 -1.30 15.15
C GLY A 13 12.22 -1.89 14.00
N VAL A 14 12.77 -2.81 13.21
CA VAL A 14 12.08 -3.39 12.04
C VAL A 14 11.16 -4.51 12.47
N LYS A 15 9.88 -4.38 12.13
CA LYS A 15 8.88 -5.43 12.40
C LYS A 15 8.91 -6.52 11.32
N PRO A 16 8.52 -7.77 11.62
CA PRO A 16 8.49 -8.84 10.62
C PRO A 16 7.67 -8.48 9.36
N PHE A 17 6.49 -7.91 9.52
CA PHE A 17 5.65 -7.54 8.37
C PHE A 17 6.21 -6.37 7.55
N GLU A 18 7.01 -5.48 8.15
CA GLU A 18 7.68 -4.41 7.41
C GLU A 18 8.70 -4.98 6.41
N LEU A 19 9.33 -6.12 6.74
CA LEU A 19 10.19 -6.83 5.81
C LEU A 19 9.43 -7.32 4.56
N LEU A 20 8.16 -7.73 4.70
CA LEU A 20 7.32 -8.10 3.56
C LEU A 20 7.00 -6.89 2.68
N ASP A 21 6.75 -5.73 3.30
CA ASP A 21 6.48 -4.49 2.56
C ASP A 21 7.73 -4.01 1.80
N ILE A 22 8.92 -4.23 2.36
CA ILE A 22 10.20 -4.00 1.69
C ILE A 22 10.37 -4.93 0.49
N LEU A 23 10.10 -6.23 0.65
CA LEU A 23 10.13 -7.18 -0.47
C LEU A 23 9.12 -6.82 -1.56
N ALA A 24 7.95 -6.30 -1.20
CA ALA A 24 6.95 -5.83 -2.16
C ALA A 24 7.43 -4.61 -2.94
N LYS A 25 8.13 -3.68 -2.30
CA LYS A 25 8.75 -2.52 -2.97
C LYS A 25 9.91 -2.93 -3.89
N LEU A 26 10.72 -3.91 -3.48
CA LEU A 26 11.83 -4.46 -4.27
C LEU A 26 11.40 -5.61 -5.20
N ARG A 27 10.10 -5.79 -5.44
CA ARG A 27 9.56 -6.97 -6.11
C ARG A 27 10.20 -7.18 -7.49
N THR A 28 10.31 -6.12 -8.30
CA THR A 28 10.90 -6.19 -9.64
C THR A 28 12.39 -6.51 -9.57
N ASP A 29 13.13 -5.83 -8.69
CA ASP A 29 14.58 -5.97 -8.55
C ASP A 29 15.00 -7.37 -8.06
N LEU A 30 14.15 -7.99 -7.21
CA LEU A 30 14.35 -9.35 -6.70
C LEU A 30 13.71 -10.41 -7.61
N GLY A 31 13.07 -10.01 -8.71
CA GLY A 31 12.33 -10.88 -9.62
C GLY A 31 11.08 -11.52 -9.02
N LEU A 32 10.59 -11.04 -7.87
CA LEU A 32 9.47 -11.61 -7.13
C LEU A 32 8.15 -11.49 -7.89
N ARG A 33 7.31 -12.52 -7.74
CA ARG A 33 5.93 -12.54 -8.25
C ARG A 33 4.98 -12.21 -7.11
N ASP A 34 3.77 -11.77 -7.43
CA ASP A 34 2.77 -11.48 -6.39
C ASP A 34 2.46 -12.73 -5.54
N GLU A 35 2.43 -13.92 -6.16
CA GLU A 35 2.27 -15.18 -5.44
C GLU A 35 3.45 -15.52 -4.49
N ASP A 36 4.66 -15.00 -4.73
CA ASP A 36 5.78 -15.14 -3.79
C ASP A 36 5.52 -14.35 -2.51
N LEU A 37 5.04 -13.11 -2.66
CA LEU A 37 4.73 -12.21 -1.54
C LEU A 37 3.52 -12.72 -0.77
N THR A 38 2.50 -13.22 -1.46
CA THR A 38 1.37 -13.93 -0.86
C THR A 38 1.87 -15.10 -0.03
N TYR A 39 2.68 -15.99 -0.61
CA TYR A 39 3.24 -17.13 0.13
C TYR A 39 4.01 -16.71 1.39
N LEU A 40 4.95 -15.76 1.28
CA LEU A 40 5.73 -15.28 2.43
C LEU A 40 4.84 -14.67 3.51
N ARG A 41 3.81 -13.89 3.13
CA ARG A 41 2.84 -13.33 4.08
C ARG A 41 2.07 -14.42 4.83
N CYS A 42 1.69 -15.50 4.16
CA CYS A 42 1.00 -16.63 4.79
C CYS A 42 1.90 -17.26 5.87
N LEU A 43 3.17 -17.52 5.56
CA LEU A 43 4.08 -18.14 6.51
C LEU A 43 4.49 -17.20 7.66
N PHE A 44 4.63 -15.90 7.42
CA PHE A 44 4.93 -14.93 8.48
C PHE A 44 3.83 -14.93 9.56
N ARG A 45 2.57 -15.16 9.17
CA ARG A 45 1.43 -15.31 10.10
C ARG A 45 1.47 -16.60 10.91
N LEU A 46 2.11 -17.63 10.39
CA LEU A 46 2.32 -18.90 11.09
C LEU A 46 3.55 -18.85 12.02
N SER A 47 4.31 -17.75 11.98
CA SER A 47 5.50 -17.52 12.81
C SER A 47 5.15 -16.64 14.02
N ARG A 48 5.89 -16.79 15.12
CA ARG A 48 5.78 -15.90 16.29
C ARG A 48 6.73 -14.72 16.15
N ALA A 49 6.37 -13.55 16.68
CA ALA A 49 7.24 -12.38 16.67
C ALA A 49 8.61 -12.67 17.33
N GLU A 50 8.62 -13.48 18.38
CA GLU A 50 9.82 -13.94 19.09
C GLU A 50 10.76 -14.79 18.23
N ASP A 51 10.23 -15.48 17.21
CA ASP A 51 11.05 -16.31 16.33
C ASP A 51 12.02 -15.45 15.50
N PHE A 52 11.76 -14.15 15.35
CA PHE A 52 12.59 -13.20 14.61
C PHE A 52 13.71 -12.57 15.47
N LEU A 53 13.81 -12.92 16.75
CA LEU A 53 14.88 -12.44 17.64
C LEU A 53 16.24 -13.06 17.27
N PRO A 54 17.35 -12.35 17.52
CA PRO A 54 18.70 -12.85 17.23
C PRO A 54 18.97 -14.21 17.88
N GLY A 55 19.66 -15.10 17.16
CA GLY A 55 20.02 -16.44 17.64
C GLY A 55 18.86 -17.43 17.72
N ARG A 56 17.66 -17.08 17.23
CA ARG A 56 16.51 -17.98 17.16
C ARG A 56 16.46 -18.73 15.83
N ILE A 57 15.71 -19.83 15.84
CA ILE A 57 15.24 -20.50 14.63
C ILE A 57 13.92 -19.85 14.24
N CYS A 58 13.83 -19.32 13.02
CA CYS A 58 12.58 -18.85 12.44
C CYS A 58 12.17 -19.78 11.31
N ALA A 59 11.24 -20.69 11.58
CA ALA A 59 10.81 -21.69 10.62
C ALA A 59 9.33 -22.06 10.75
N VAL A 60 8.72 -22.44 9.63
CA VAL A 60 7.33 -22.89 9.54
C VAL A 60 7.29 -24.31 8.97
N TRP A 61 6.59 -25.22 9.65
CA TRP A 61 6.49 -26.64 9.30
C TRP A 61 5.07 -27.08 8.94
N GLU A 62 4.18 -26.14 8.60
CA GLU A 62 2.85 -26.44 8.06
C GLU A 62 2.96 -27.33 6.80
N ARG A 63 2.07 -28.30 6.64
CA ARG A 63 2.08 -29.21 5.48
C ARG A 63 1.86 -28.42 4.20
N VAL A 64 2.48 -28.84 3.09
CA VAL A 64 2.32 -28.18 1.78
C VAL A 64 0.86 -28.12 1.35
N ALA A 65 0.08 -29.19 1.60
CA ALA A 65 -1.36 -29.20 1.37
C ALA A 65 -2.10 -28.13 2.19
N GLY A 66 -1.81 -28.02 3.49
CA GLY A 66 -2.42 -26.99 4.35
C GLY A 66 -2.07 -25.57 3.92
N LEU A 67 -0.84 -25.34 3.43
CA LEU A 67 -0.47 -24.05 2.82
C LEU A 67 -1.26 -23.80 1.53
N ALA A 68 -1.40 -24.82 0.68
CA ALA A 68 -2.15 -24.74 -0.56
C ALA A 68 -3.61 -24.36 -0.30
N ASP A 69 -4.27 -25.02 0.66
CA ASP A 69 -5.66 -24.76 1.05
C ASP A 69 -5.83 -23.32 1.57
N ARG A 70 -4.95 -22.87 2.48
CA ARG A 70 -5.00 -21.50 3.03
C ARG A 70 -4.88 -20.41 1.97
N MET A 71 -4.14 -20.66 0.89
CA MET A 71 -3.90 -19.71 -0.19
C MET A 71 -4.80 -19.94 -1.42
N ASN A 72 -5.69 -20.94 -1.39
CA ASN A 72 -6.44 -21.41 -2.55
C ASN A 72 -5.53 -21.68 -3.77
N PHE A 73 -4.39 -22.31 -3.52
CA PHE A 73 -3.40 -22.66 -4.54
C PHE A 73 -3.41 -24.17 -4.81
N HIS A 74 -2.99 -24.56 -6.01
CA HIS A 74 -2.66 -25.95 -6.26
C HIS A 74 -1.35 -26.31 -5.54
N ILE A 75 -1.23 -27.52 -4.98
CA ILE A 75 -0.02 -28.00 -4.27
C ILE A 75 1.27 -27.78 -5.08
N ARG A 76 1.25 -28.13 -6.38
CA ARG A 76 2.38 -27.90 -7.30
C ARG A 76 2.80 -26.42 -7.40
N ARG A 77 1.86 -25.47 -7.28
CA ARG A 77 2.17 -24.03 -7.26
C ARG A 77 2.97 -23.67 -6.01
N VAL A 78 2.58 -24.18 -4.84
CA VAL A 78 3.31 -23.98 -3.57
C VAL A 78 4.76 -24.47 -3.70
N THR A 79 4.97 -25.69 -4.19
CA THR A 79 6.33 -26.22 -4.39
C THR A 79 7.17 -25.38 -5.36
N ARG A 80 6.57 -24.86 -6.44
CA ARG A 80 7.25 -23.96 -7.39
C ARG A 80 7.63 -22.62 -6.76
N ILE A 81 6.75 -22.05 -5.93
CA ILE A 81 7.04 -20.82 -5.18
C ILE A 81 8.23 -21.06 -4.25
N GLU A 82 8.21 -22.14 -3.47
CA GLU A 82 9.30 -22.48 -2.56
C GLU A 82 10.64 -22.66 -3.27
N THR A 83 10.67 -23.42 -4.37
CA THR A 83 11.89 -23.58 -5.17
C THR A 83 12.42 -22.24 -5.67
N ARG A 84 11.55 -21.33 -6.13
CA ARG A 84 11.96 -20.01 -6.62
C ARG A 84 12.49 -19.11 -5.50
N LEU A 85 11.84 -19.12 -4.34
CA LEU A 85 12.28 -18.35 -3.16
C LEU A 85 13.62 -18.87 -2.62
N GLU A 86 13.83 -20.19 -2.64
CA GLU A 86 15.08 -20.82 -2.24
C GLU A 86 16.22 -20.49 -3.22
N GLN A 87 15.98 -20.57 -4.53
CA GLN A 87 16.94 -20.15 -5.56
C GLN A 87 17.35 -18.67 -5.43
N ARG A 88 16.48 -17.84 -4.85
CA ARG A 88 16.76 -16.42 -4.57
C ARG A 88 17.44 -16.17 -3.24
N GLY A 89 17.72 -17.22 -2.46
CA GLY A 89 18.31 -17.12 -1.13
C GLY A 89 17.43 -16.35 -0.15
N LEU A 90 16.10 -16.44 -0.28
CA LEU A 90 15.15 -15.84 0.67
C LEU A 90 14.66 -16.85 1.69
N ILE A 91 14.57 -18.13 1.33
CA ILE A 91 14.21 -19.20 2.25
C ILE A 91 15.22 -20.34 2.14
N LEU A 92 15.23 -21.20 3.15
CA LEU A 92 15.86 -22.50 3.08
C LEU A 92 14.81 -23.56 3.36
N ARG A 93 14.67 -24.56 2.48
CA ARG A 93 13.87 -25.74 2.80
C ARG A 93 14.69 -26.71 3.63
N THR A 94 14.09 -27.20 4.69
CA THR A 94 14.63 -28.17 5.63
C THR A 94 13.58 -29.26 5.80
N GLY A 95 13.98 -30.51 5.97
CA GLY A 95 13.02 -31.61 6.06
C GLY A 95 13.71 -32.91 6.43
N ALA A 96 12.91 -33.90 6.84
CA ALA A 96 13.39 -35.26 6.99
C ALA A 96 13.69 -35.88 5.62
N ALA A 97 14.38 -37.03 5.59
CA ALA A 97 14.79 -37.71 4.36
C ALA A 97 13.61 -38.02 3.39
N ASN A 98 12.38 -38.10 3.90
CA ASN A 98 11.15 -38.32 3.12
C ASN A 98 10.38 -37.02 2.77
N GLY A 99 10.98 -35.84 2.97
CA GLY A 99 10.32 -34.56 2.74
C GLY A 99 9.24 -34.22 3.79
N ARG A 100 9.12 -35.01 4.86
CA ARG A 100 8.19 -34.73 5.97
C ARG A 100 8.60 -33.47 6.70
N ARG A 101 7.62 -32.60 6.92
CA ARG A 101 7.76 -31.41 7.77
C ARG A 101 7.53 -31.77 9.23
N PHE A 102 8.32 -31.18 10.11
CA PHE A 102 8.23 -31.37 11.56
C PHE A 102 8.76 -30.13 12.27
N GLY A 103 8.35 -29.94 13.53
CA GLY A 103 8.89 -28.89 14.37
C GLY A 103 8.59 -29.18 15.83
N ARG A 104 9.51 -28.80 16.69
CA ARG A 104 9.37 -28.90 18.14
C ARG A 104 9.71 -27.57 18.77
N ARG A 105 8.81 -27.09 19.63
CA ARG A 105 9.10 -25.98 20.56
C ARG A 105 9.44 -26.53 21.94
N GLY A 106 10.34 -25.88 22.64
CA GLY A 106 10.63 -26.13 24.05
C GLY A 106 9.56 -25.51 24.95
N ASP A 107 9.69 -25.75 26.26
CA ASP A 107 8.75 -25.25 27.27
C ASP A 107 8.78 -23.71 27.35
N ASP A 108 9.91 -23.10 26.97
CA ASP A 108 10.07 -21.65 26.84
C ASP A 108 9.47 -21.07 25.54
N GLY A 109 8.75 -21.89 24.77
CA GLY A 109 8.09 -21.49 23.53
C GLY A 109 9.01 -21.35 22.31
N ARG A 110 10.33 -21.55 22.47
CA ARG A 110 11.31 -21.38 21.39
C ARG A 110 11.35 -22.62 20.50
N ILE A 111 11.58 -22.42 19.21
CA ILE A 111 11.82 -23.54 18.29
C ILE A 111 13.17 -24.17 18.65
N VAL A 112 13.15 -25.46 18.98
CA VAL A 112 14.36 -26.27 19.29
C VAL A 112 14.87 -26.95 18.03
N SER A 113 13.95 -27.45 17.20
CA SER A 113 14.27 -28.01 15.89
C SER A 113 13.08 -27.89 14.95
N ALA A 114 13.34 -27.67 13.67
CA ALA A 114 12.32 -27.62 12.64
C ALA A 114 12.85 -28.14 11.29
N GLY A 115 12.07 -29.01 10.66
CA GLY A 115 12.14 -29.34 9.24
C GLY A 115 10.93 -28.73 8.54
N GLY A 116 11.13 -27.63 7.83
CA GLY A 116 10.13 -26.99 6.99
C GLY A 116 10.74 -25.86 6.18
N VAL A 117 10.13 -24.68 6.23
CA VAL A 117 10.63 -23.48 5.55
C VAL A 117 11.27 -22.58 6.58
N ASN A 118 12.59 -22.39 6.48
CA ASN A 118 13.39 -21.57 7.39
C ASN A 118 13.68 -20.19 6.76
N PHE A 119 13.49 -19.13 7.54
CA PHE A 119 13.62 -17.73 7.13
C PHE A 119 14.99 -17.10 7.43
N ALA A 120 15.94 -17.84 8.01
CA ALA A 120 17.26 -17.33 8.32
C ALA A 120 17.95 -16.61 7.13
N PRO A 121 17.89 -17.12 5.88
CA PRO A 121 18.46 -16.40 4.74
C PRO A 121 17.85 -15.02 4.51
N LEU A 122 16.52 -14.90 4.56
CA LEU A 122 15.81 -13.61 4.40
C LEU A 122 16.11 -12.66 5.57
N ILE A 123 16.08 -13.15 6.80
CA ILE A 123 16.32 -12.31 7.99
C ILE A 123 17.75 -11.77 7.98
N ASN A 124 18.75 -12.59 7.67
CA ASN A 124 20.15 -12.17 7.57
C ASN A 124 20.37 -11.12 6.46
N ARG A 125 19.50 -11.08 5.45
CA ARG A 125 19.53 -10.09 4.35
C ARG A 125 18.70 -8.84 4.61
N ALA A 126 17.98 -8.76 5.73
CA ALA A 126 17.08 -7.63 5.99
C ALA A 126 17.81 -6.27 5.98
N ALA A 127 19.02 -6.19 6.55
CA ALA A 127 19.83 -4.97 6.56
C ALA A 127 20.21 -4.49 5.15
N GLU A 128 20.58 -5.44 4.28
CA GLU A 128 20.91 -5.20 2.87
C GLU A 128 19.68 -4.67 2.11
N LEU A 129 18.52 -5.31 2.26
CA LEU A 129 17.27 -4.93 1.59
C LEU A 129 16.80 -3.53 2.02
N LEU A 130 16.95 -3.20 3.31
CA LEU A 130 16.68 -1.85 3.83
C LEU A 130 17.63 -0.80 3.25
N ALA A 131 18.91 -1.13 3.10
CA ALA A 131 19.86 -0.23 2.47
C ALA A 131 19.48 0.06 1.00
N ARG A 132 19.07 -0.96 0.26
CA ARG A 132 18.58 -0.81 -1.13
C ARG A 132 17.37 0.13 -1.22
N ILE A 133 16.35 -0.06 -0.36
CA ILE A 133 15.19 0.84 -0.33
C ILE A 133 15.59 2.28 -0.01
N ARG A 134 16.48 2.48 0.97
CA ARG A 134 16.97 3.82 1.33
C ARG A 134 17.65 4.48 0.14
N GLN A 135 18.52 3.77 -0.58
CA GLN A 135 19.17 4.28 -1.79
C GLN A 135 18.15 4.68 -2.87
N THR A 136 17.17 3.83 -3.17
CA THR A 136 16.12 4.13 -4.15
C THR A 136 15.29 5.35 -3.73
N SER A 137 14.96 5.48 -2.44
CA SER A 137 14.20 6.62 -1.94
C SER A 137 14.97 7.94 -2.02
N VAL A 138 16.27 7.93 -1.70
CA VAL A 138 17.15 9.11 -1.81
C VAL A 138 17.29 9.53 -3.26
N ALA A 139 17.51 8.59 -4.17
CA ALA A 139 17.60 8.89 -5.60
C ALA A 139 16.30 9.50 -6.16
N ALA A 140 15.15 8.94 -5.77
CA ALA A 140 13.85 9.46 -6.19
C ALA A 140 13.56 10.86 -5.62
N GLN A 141 13.98 11.12 -4.37
CA GLN A 141 13.81 12.41 -3.71
C GLN A 141 14.71 13.49 -4.35
N ARG A 142 15.99 13.19 -4.62
CA ARG A 142 16.90 14.09 -5.34
C ARG A 142 16.33 14.48 -6.71
N LEU A 143 15.89 13.51 -7.48
CA LEU A 143 15.26 13.73 -8.79
C LEU A 143 13.98 14.60 -8.70
N LYS A 144 13.31 14.62 -7.55
CA LYS A 144 12.15 15.51 -7.31
C LYS A 144 12.62 16.92 -6.94
N GLU A 145 13.63 17.04 -6.09
CA GLU A 145 14.25 18.30 -5.70
C GLU A 145 14.84 19.03 -6.92
N ASP A 146 15.62 18.34 -7.75
CA ASP A 146 16.20 18.88 -8.98
C ASP A 146 15.12 19.40 -9.96
N ARG A 147 13.98 18.70 -10.06
CA ARG A 147 12.84 19.17 -10.87
C ARG A 147 12.21 20.43 -10.30
N ASN A 148 12.09 20.51 -8.99
CA ASN A 148 11.54 21.69 -8.34
C ASN A 148 12.46 22.89 -8.55
N GLN A 149 13.78 22.70 -8.36
CA GLN A 149 14.79 23.73 -8.61
C GLN A 149 14.75 24.21 -10.06
N LEU A 150 14.71 23.31 -11.05
CA LEU A 150 14.55 23.70 -12.46
C LEU A 150 13.26 24.50 -12.71
N ASN A 151 12.12 24.07 -12.14
CA ASN A 151 10.87 24.82 -12.28
C ASN A 151 10.95 26.22 -11.66
N ASP A 152 11.63 26.35 -10.52
CA ASP A 152 11.84 27.65 -9.86
C ASP A 152 12.77 28.55 -10.67
N LEU A 153 13.88 28.04 -11.21
CA LEU A 153 14.77 28.80 -12.09
C LEU A 153 14.04 29.29 -13.36
N ILE A 154 13.26 28.41 -14.01
CA ILE A 154 12.45 28.78 -15.17
C ILE A 154 11.44 29.88 -14.81
N ARG A 155 10.81 29.78 -13.62
CA ARG A 155 9.88 30.80 -13.13
C ARG A 155 10.58 32.12 -12.88
N GLN A 156 11.77 32.11 -12.30
CA GLN A 156 12.54 33.33 -12.03
C GLN A 156 13.03 33.98 -13.33
N ILE A 157 13.55 33.22 -14.30
CA ILE A 157 13.96 33.75 -15.61
C ILE A 157 12.77 34.40 -16.33
N ARG A 158 11.59 33.77 -16.30
CA ARG A 158 10.37 34.39 -16.84
C ARG A 158 9.94 35.65 -16.10
N GLY A 159 10.30 35.78 -14.82
CA GLY A 159 9.99 36.94 -13.99
C GLY A 159 10.94 38.12 -14.17
N LEU A 160 12.12 37.92 -14.79
CA LEU A 160 13.03 39.01 -15.15
C LEU A 160 12.46 39.90 -16.27
N ASP A 161 11.51 39.38 -17.05
CA ASP A 161 10.89 40.05 -18.22
C ASP A 161 11.92 40.53 -19.28
N VAL A 162 13.08 39.87 -19.34
CA VAL A 162 14.14 40.10 -20.33
C VAL A 162 14.03 39.05 -21.45
N PRO A 163 13.71 39.45 -22.69
CA PRO A 163 13.57 38.53 -23.83
C PRO A 163 14.83 37.70 -24.10
N GLU A 164 16.01 38.30 -23.95
CA GLU A 164 17.32 37.68 -24.16
C GLU A 164 17.57 36.54 -23.15
N ALA A 165 17.22 36.75 -21.88
CA ALA A 165 17.33 35.73 -20.83
C ALA A 165 16.44 34.52 -21.12
N LEU A 166 15.21 34.76 -21.61
CA LEU A 166 14.29 33.69 -21.99
C LEU A 166 14.75 32.96 -23.26
N SER A 167 15.37 33.67 -24.20
CA SER A 167 15.97 33.07 -25.41
C SER A 167 17.13 32.15 -25.04
N ALA A 168 18.09 32.65 -24.24
CA ALA A 168 19.23 31.86 -23.75
C ALA A 168 18.77 30.60 -22.99
N ALA A 169 17.73 30.73 -22.14
CA ALA A 169 17.17 29.60 -21.43
C ALA A 169 16.52 28.56 -22.39
N ARG A 170 15.92 29.00 -23.50
CA ARG A 170 15.36 28.10 -24.52
C ARG A 170 16.44 27.45 -25.38
N GLU A 171 17.57 28.11 -25.61
CA GLU A 171 18.71 27.46 -26.28
C GLU A 171 19.29 26.33 -25.43
N ALA A 172 19.50 26.59 -24.14
CA ALA A 172 19.96 25.57 -23.19
C ALA A 172 18.89 24.47 -22.94
N PHE A 173 17.62 24.87 -22.87
CA PHE A 173 16.50 23.96 -22.59
C PHE A 173 15.27 24.24 -23.48
N PRO A 174 15.22 23.68 -24.71
CA PRO A 174 14.24 24.03 -25.75
C PRO A 174 12.77 24.04 -25.36
N ARG A 175 12.36 23.10 -24.49
CA ARG A 175 10.96 22.94 -24.07
C ARG A 175 10.65 23.46 -22.68
N LEU A 176 11.66 23.80 -21.88
CA LEU A 176 11.48 24.24 -20.48
C LEU A 176 10.54 23.30 -19.68
N ARG A 177 10.66 21.98 -19.89
CA ARG A 177 9.80 20.94 -19.27
C ARG A 177 10.63 19.97 -18.44
N PRO A 178 10.94 20.26 -17.16
CA PRO A 178 11.76 19.40 -16.30
C PRO A 178 11.24 17.96 -16.14
N SER A 179 9.95 17.72 -16.38
CA SER A 179 9.35 16.38 -16.37
C SER A 179 9.87 15.45 -17.48
N GLU A 180 10.39 16.00 -18.59
CA GLU A 180 10.91 15.21 -19.72
C GLU A 180 12.34 14.70 -19.46
N VAL A 181 13.05 15.30 -18.51
CA VAL A 181 14.41 14.92 -18.14
C VAL A 181 14.36 13.82 -17.08
N ARG A 182 14.93 12.66 -17.41
CA ARG A 182 15.02 11.48 -16.53
C ARG A 182 16.44 11.20 -16.04
N ASP A 183 17.42 11.70 -16.78
CA ASP A 183 18.84 11.54 -16.46
C ASP A 183 19.27 12.60 -15.45
N ALA A 184 19.89 12.17 -14.35
CA ALA A 184 20.29 13.05 -13.26
C ALA A 184 21.47 13.96 -13.64
N GLY A 185 22.43 13.45 -14.42
CA GLY A 185 23.57 14.26 -14.89
C GLY A 185 23.11 15.41 -15.77
N ARG A 186 22.17 15.13 -16.69
CA ARG A 186 21.53 16.15 -17.51
C ARG A 186 20.71 17.15 -16.71
N MET A 187 20.03 16.73 -15.64
CA MET A 187 19.31 17.66 -14.75
C MET A 187 20.25 18.66 -14.11
N ASN A 188 21.36 18.18 -13.55
CA ASN A 188 22.36 19.05 -12.92
C ASN A 188 22.97 20.04 -13.92
N ALA A 189 23.36 19.58 -15.11
CA ALA A 189 23.89 20.46 -16.14
C ALA A 189 22.88 21.56 -16.57
N LEU A 190 21.58 21.23 -16.59
CA LEU A 190 20.54 22.23 -16.88
C LEU A 190 20.32 23.20 -15.72
N ILE A 191 20.43 22.74 -14.48
CA ILE A 191 20.38 23.61 -13.30
C ILE A 191 21.52 24.63 -13.39
N ASP A 192 22.76 24.17 -13.57
CA ASP A 192 23.94 25.01 -13.67
C ASP A 192 23.81 26.05 -14.80
N ALA A 193 23.31 25.62 -15.98
CA ALA A 193 23.11 26.51 -17.11
C ALA A 193 22.06 27.60 -16.84
N LEU A 194 20.92 27.24 -16.24
CA LEU A 194 19.87 28.20 -15.92
C LEU A 194 20.27 29.14 -14.77
N GLU A 195 21.04 28.67 -13.79
CA GLU A 195 21.61 29.51 -12.73
C GLU A 195 22.61 30.52 -13.29
N ALA A 196 23.46 30.12 -14.24
CA ALA A 196 24.39 31.03 -14.91
C ALA A 196 23.65 32.14 -15.67
N ILE A 197 22.61 31.78 -16.44
CA ILE A 197 21.75 32.74 -17.16
C ILE A 197 21.08 33.69 -16.15
N LEU A 198 20.50 33.14 -15.08
CA LEU A 198 19.82 33.97 -14.08
C LEU A 198 20.78 34.96 -13.39
N THR A 199 22.02 34.56 -13.19
CA THR A 199 23.08 35.42 -12.63
C THR A 199 23.51 36.50 -13.62
N GLU A 200 23.64 36.16 -14.90
CA GLU A 200 24.03 37.08 -15.97
C GLU A 200 22.97 38.17 -16.21
N PHE A 201 21.70 37.79 -16.22
CA PHE A 201 20.58 38.69 -16.54
C PHE A 201 19.88 39.28 -15.30
N SER A 202 20.30 38.91 -14.08
CA SER A 202 19.80 39.58 -12.88
C SER A 202 20.33 41.01 -12.81
N PRO A 203 19.48 42.01 -12.51
CA PRO A 203 19.95 43.36 -12.28
C PRO A 203 20.90 43.38 -11.08
N ALA A 204 22.00 44.13 -11.19
CA ALA A 204 22.88 44.37 -10.05
C ALA A 204 22.06 44.93 -8.88
N PRO A 205 22.32 44.50 -7.63
CA PRO A 205 21.60 45.01 -6.46
C PRO A 205 21.91 46.50 -6.30
N GLY A 206 21.06 47.37 -6.86
CA GLY A 206 21.30 48.82 -6.82
C GLY A 206 20.53 49.71 -7.79
N GLN A 207 19.77 49.19 -8.76
CA GLN A 207 18.95 50.03 -9.62
C GLN A 207 17.45 49.78 -9.41
N THR A 208 16.86 50.56 -8.50
CA THR A 208 15.43 50.87 -8.56
C THR A 208 15.17 51.66 -9.83
N VAL A 209 14.75 50.98 -10.89
CA VAL A 209 14.03 51.63 -11.98
C VAL A 209 12.58 51.77 -11.51
N GLU A 210 12.14 53.03 -11.41
CA GLU A 210 10.76 53.41 -11.15
C GLU A 210 9.86 52.75 -12.21
N ALA A 211 9.08 51.75 -11.79
CA ALA A 211 8.08 51.14 -12.66
C ALA A 211 6.86 52.07 -12.72
N ALA A 212 6.55 52.57 -13.91
CA ALA A 212 5.30 53.25 -14.21
C ALA A 212 4.10 52.33 -13.90
N PRO A 213 2.93 52.89 -13.50
CA PRO A 213 1.79 52.10 -13.06
C PRO A 213 1.31 51.15 -14.17
N PRO A 214 0.97 49.89 -13.87
CA PRO A 214 0.51 48.97 -14.90
C PRO A 214 -0.93 49.34 -15.31
N ASP A 215 -1.10 49.73 -16.57
CA ASP A 215 -2.41 49.82 -17.19
C ASP A 215 -2.89 48.41 -17.55
N ASN A 216 -3.82 47.92 -16.73
CA ASN A 216 -4.92 47.02 -17.10
C ASN A 216 -4.64 45.95 -18.18
N SER A 217 -3.98 44.87 -17.80
CA SER A 217 -4.23 43.56 -18.44
C SER A 217 -5.23 42.78 -17.58
N VAL A 218 -6.50 42.88 -17.98
CA VAL A 218 -7.60 42.05 -17.44
C VAL A 218 -7.20 40.58 -17.58
N ARG A 219 -6.99 39.91 -16.45
CA ARG A 219 -6.78 38.47 -16.39
C ARG A 219 -8.02 37.76 -16.94
N PRO A 220 -7.91 36.78 -17.85
CA PRO A 220 -9.01 35.86 -18.07
C PRO A 220 -9.30 35.19 -16.73
N ASN A 221 -10.56 35.28 -16.27
CA ASN A 221 -11.03 34.63 -15.06
C ASN A 221 -10.72 33.13 -15.15
N THR A 222 -9.60 32.74 -14.57
CA THR A 222 -9.30 31.34 -14.30
C THR A 222 -9.84 31.13 -12.91
N ASP A 223 -11.00 30.48 -12.81
CA ASP A 223 -11.60 30.12 -11.53
C ASP A 223 -10.53 29.45 -10.68
N ARG A 224 -10.04 30.22 -9.71
CA ARG A 224 -9.02 29.81 -8.77
C ARG A 224 -9.72 28.82 -7.86
N LYS A 225 -9.64 27.53 -8.17
CA LYS A 225 -9.90 26.51 -7.16
C LYS A 225 -8.84 26.69 -6.10
N GLU A 226 -9.22 27.37 -5.02
CA GLU A 226 -8.41 27.49 -3.83
C GLU A 226 -8.02 26.07 -3.39
N LYS A 227 -6.75 25.72 -3.59
CA LYS A 227 -6.14 24.69 -2.76
C LYS A 227 -5.93 25.32 -1.40
N ILE A 228 -7.01 25.32 -0.63
CA ILE A 228 -6.94 25.50 0.81
C ILE A 228 -6.19 24.26 1.32
N GLU A 229 -4.90 24.40 1.60
CA GLU A 229 -4.21 23.52 2.55
C GLU A 229 -4.81 23.78 3.93
N THR A 230 -6.03 23.30 4.11
CA THR A 230 -6.55 23.04 5.43
C THR A 230 -5.87 21.75 5.86
N CYS A 231 -5.20 21.77 7.00
CA CYS A 231 -5.19 20.62 7.89
C CYS A 231 -6.66 20.28 8.18
N ARG A 232 -7.31 19.64 7.21
CA ARG A 232 -8.68 19.17 7.35
C ARG A 232 -8.54 17.99 8.28
N TRP A 233 -8.95 18.18 9.54
CA TRP A 233 -9.14 17.11 10.50
C TRP A 233 -9.78 15.94 9.75
N GLN A 234 -9.01 14.85 9.58
CA GLN A 234 -9.51 13.64 8.95
C GLN A 234 -10.55 13.09 9.92
N ALA A 235 -11.83 13.31 9.61
CA ALA A 235 -12.91 12.65 10.32
C ALA A 235 -12.72 11.15 10.09
N SER A 236 -12.10 10.47 11.05
CA SER A 236 -12.13 9.03 11.16
C SER A 236 -13.57 8.60 10.98
N VAL A 237 -13.85 7.83 9.93
CA VAL A 237 -15.21 7.34 9.65
C VAL A 237 -15.56 6.36 10.76
N MET A 238 -16.13 6.88 11.85
CA MET A 238 -16.66 6.09 12.93
C MET A 238 -18.00 5.53 12.48
N ILE A 239 -18.03 4.21 12.28
CA ILE A 239 -19.25 3.47 11.99
C ILE A 239 -19.59 2.60 13.19
N THR A 240 -20.83 2.69 13.65
CA THR A 240 -21.36 1.82 14.70
C THR A 240 -21.83 0.49 14.11
N PRO A 241 -21.87 -0.60 14.89
CA PRO A 241 -22.43 -1.88 14.44
C PRO A 241 -23.85 -1.76 13.85
N ALA A 242 -24.70 -0.92 14.45
CA ALA A 242 -26.03 -0.61 13.92
C ALA A 242 -25.97 0.00 12.51
N GLN A 243 -25.03 0.93 12.28
CA GLN A 243 -24.83 1.51 10.95
C GLN A 243 -24.30 0.50 9.94
N VAL A 244 -23.46 -0.48 10.35
CA VAL A 244 -23.05 -1.58 9.47
C VAL A 244 -24.27 -2.37 9.01
N LEU A 245 -25.17 -2.73 9.94
CA LEU A 245 -26.37 -3.50 9.60
C LEU A 245 -27.32 -2.76 8.65
N THR A 246 -27.52 -1.45 8.87
CA THR A 246 -28.32 -0.61 7.95
C THR A 246 -27.73 -0.59 6.54
N LEU A 247 -26.40 -0.55 6.45
CA LEU A 247 -25.68 -0.43 5.19
C LEU A 247 -25.37 -1.77 4.54
N ALA A 248 -25.42 -2.90 5.24
CA ALA A 248 -25.25 -4.23 4.67
C ALA A 248 -26.40 -4.59 3.72
N ASN A 249 -26.11 -5.42 2.71
CA ASN A 249 -27.15 -6.08 1.92
C ASN A 249 -27.73 -7.28 2.70
N GLU A 250 -28.71 -7.96 2.13
CA GLU A 250 -29.40 -9.07 2.79
C GLU A 250 -28.46 -10.23 3.13
N ASP A 251 -27.68 -10.71 2.15
CA ASP A 251 -26.73 -11.81 2.36
C ASP A 251 -25.72 -11.54 3.49
N LEU A 252 -25.12 -10.34 3.55
CA LEU A 252 -24.18 -10.00 4.62
C LEU A 252 -24.88 -9.90 5.99
N ARG A 253 -26.14 -9.44 6.04
CA ARG A 253 -26.91 -9.41 7.29
C ARG A 253 -27.20 -10.81 7.80
N GLU A 254 -27.54 -11.74 6.92
CA GLU A 254 -27.79 -13.14 7.28
C GLU A 254 -26.54 -13.79 7.88
N ILE A 255 -25.37 -13.61 7.25
CA ILE A 255 -24.11 -14.13 7.78
C ILE A 255 -23.79 -13.49 9.15
N ILE A 256 -23.99 -12.17 9.30
CA ILE A 256 -23.79 -11.51 10.60
C ILE A 256 -24.72 -12.11 11.68
N ALA A 257 -25.97 -12.39 11.36
CA ALA A 257 -26.92 -12.99 12.30
C ALA A 257 -26.48 -14.39 12.75
N ILE A 258 -26.02 -15.23 11.82
CA ILE A 258 -25.50 -16.58 12.12
C ILE A 258 -24.31 -16.50 13.09
N TYR A 259 -23.35 -15.60 12.84
CA TYR A 259 -22.21 -15.42 13.73
C TYR A 259 -22.59 -14.84 15.09
N ALA A 260 -23.56 -13.92 15.14
CA ALA A 260 -24.05 -13.34 16.38
C ALA A 260 -24.74 -14.39 17.25
N GLU A 261 -25.59 -15.24 16.65
CA GLU A 261 -26.25 -16.36 17.34
C GLU A 261 -25.21 -17.34 17.89
N ALA A 262 -24.22 -17.73 17.08
CA ALA A 262 -23.14 -18.61 17.50
C ALA A 262 -22.28 -18.02 18.65
N ALA A 263 -22.17 -16.69 18.71
CA ALA A 263 -21.48 -15.98 19.79
C ALA A 263 -22.38 -15.72 21.03
N GLY A 264 -23.66 -16.07 20.99
CA GLY A 264 -24.63 -15.79 22.06
C GLY A 264 -25.05 -14.31 22.16
N GLU A 265 -24.89 -13.54 21.09
CA GLU A 265 -25.21 -12.11 21.04
C GLU A 265 -26.69 -11.91 20.66
N THR A 266 -27.52 -11.41 21.59
CA THR A 266 -28.99 -11.35 21.43
C THR A 266 -29.52 -10.04 20.84
N TYR A 267 -28.72 -8.97 20.81
CA TYR A 267 -29.17 -7.62 20.44
C TYR A 267 -28.43 -7.04 19.25
N LEU A 268 -27.27 -6.43 19.49
CA LEU A 268 -26.47 -5.80 18.46
C LEU A 268 -25.16 -6.59 18.33
N PRO A 269 -24.81 -7.08 17.12
CA PRO A 269 -23.61 -7.86 16.93
C PRO A 269 -22.38 -7.01 17.27
N SER A 270 -21.40 -7.62 17.93
CA SER A 270 -20.15 -6.95 18.25
C SER A 270 -19.31 -6.72 16.98
N LEU A 271 -18.38 -5.77 17.03
CA LEU A 271 -17.45 -5.52 15.91
C LEU A 271 -16.64 -6.78 15.54
N PRO A 272 -16.10 -7.57 16.50
CA PRO A 272 -15.46 -8.84 16.17
C PRO A 272 -16.36 -9.81 15.39
N THR A 273 -17.63 -9.97 15.80
CA THR A 273 -18.62 -10.80 15.10
C THR A 273 -18.80 -10.32 13.65
N ILE A 274 -18.98 -9.00 13.47
CA ILE A 274 -19.10 -8.38 12.15
C ILE A 274 -17.85 -8.63 11.30
N PHE A 275 -16.65 -8.57 11.89
CA PHE A 275 -15.40 -8.78 11.16
C PHE A 275 -15.25 -10.22 10.67
N LEU A 276 -15.67 -11.20 11.49
CA LEU A 276 -15.68 -12.61 11.09
C LEU A 276 -16.69 -12.87 9.96
N ALA A 277 -17.91 -12.36 10.11
CA ALA A 277 -18.96 -12.47 9.10
C ALA A 277 -18.56 -11.80 7.78
N ALA A 278 -17.97 -10.60 7.83
CA ALA A 278 -17.48 -9.89 6.67
C ALA A 278 -16.37 -10.67 5.95
N ARG A 279 -15.45 -11.29 6.70
CA ARG A 279 -14.39 -12.13 6.11
C ARG A 279 -14.97 -13.34 5.38
N GLU A 280 -15.98 -14.00 5.93
CA GLU A 280 -16.67 -15.11 5.26
C GLU A 280 -17.38 -14.64 3.99
N ARG A 281 -18.13 -13.54 4.06
CA ARG A 281 -18.77 -12.95 2.89
C ARG A 281 -17.76 -12.61 1.80
N ALA A 282 -16.60 -12.07 2.16
CA ALA A 282 -15.54 -11.80 1.21
C ALA A 282 -15.08 -13.07 0.45
N GLN A 283 -14.94 -14.19 1.16
CA GLN A 283 -14.60 -15.48 0.55
C GLN A 283 -15.68 -15.98 -0.42
N MET A 284 -16.96 -15.85 -0.04
CA MET A 284 -18.09 -16.19 -0.91
C MET A 284 -18.10 -15.36 -2.21
N LEU A 285 -17.65 -14.10 -2.13
CA LEU A 285 -17.50 -13.21 -3.30
C LEU A 285 -16.22 -13.48 -4.11
N GLY A 286 -15.42 -14.48 -3.74
CA GLY A 286 -14.18 -14.86 -4.42
C GLY A 286 -12.94 -14.06 -3.99
N ILE A 287 -13.00 -13.29 -2.91
CA ILE A 287 -11.83 -12.64 -2.30
C ILE A 287 -11.13 -13.67 -1.42
N SER A 288 -9.90 -14.04 -1.77
CA SER A 288 -9.15 -15.00 -0.98
C SER A 288 -8.84 -14.46 0.43
N CYS A 289 -8.63 -15.38 1.40
CA CYS A 289 -8.15 -15.02 2.74
C CYS A 289 -6.93 -14.10 2.69
N MET A 290 -6.04 -14.36 1.73
CA MET A 290 -4.80 -13.61 1.56
C MET A 290 -5.01 -12.19 1.03
N GLU A 291 -5.91 -12.00 0.06
CA GLU A 291 -6.25 -10.68 -0.44
C GLU A 291 -6.93 -9.83 0.63
N TRP A 292 -7.87 -10.43 1.37
CA TRP A 292 -8.49 -9.83 2.54
C TRP A 292 -7.44 -9.37 3.57
N ASP A 293 -6.53 -10.29 3.88
CA ASP A 293 -5.48 -10.11 4.86
C ASP A 293 -4.47 -9.02 4.47
N VAL A 294 -4.11 -8.92 3.19
CA VAL A 294 -3.28 -7.82 2.68
C VAL A 294 -3.97 -6.47 2.87
N VAL A 295 -5.26 -6.38 2.54
CA VAL A 295 -6.03 -5.13 2.71
C VAL A 295 -6.16 -4.78 4.19
N ARG A 296 -6.42 -5.77 5.04
CA ARG A 296 -6.50 -5.59 6.50
C ARG A 296 -5.20 -5.10 7.11
N ASP A 297 -4.07 -5.66 6.69
CA ASP A 297 -2.76 -5.24 7.19
C ASP A 297 -2.44 -3.78 6.78
N GLN A 298 -2.95 -3.33 5.61
CA GLN A 298 -2.72 -1.98 5.11
C GLN A 298 -3.67 -0.92 5.69
N LEU A 299 -4.95 -1.26 5.86
CA LEU A 299 -6.00 -0.30 6.20
C LEU A 299 -6.51 -0.43 7.63
N GLY A 300 -6.23 -1.54 8.30
CA GLY A 300 -6.89 -1.93 9.54
C GLY A 300 -8.22 -2.62 9.31
N GLU A 301 -8.77 -3.19 10.37
CA GLU A 301 -9.90 -4.12 10.30
C GLU A 301 -11.20 -3.43 9.89
N LEU A 302 -11.52 -2.31 10.54
CA LEU A 302 -12.73 -1.53 10.24
C LEU A 302 -12.77 -1.07 8.78
N ARG A 303 -11.69 -0.46 8.28
CA ARG A 303 -11.63 0.04 6.89
C ARG A 303 -11.74 -1.07 5.85
N THR A 304 -11.21 -2.26 6.16
CA THR A 304 -11.34 -3.44 5.30
C THR A 304 -12.80 -3.87 5.17
N VAL A 305 -13.50 -3.95 6.30
CA VAL A 305 -14.93 -4.25 6.32
C VAL A 305 -15.74 -3.18 5.58
N LEU A 306 -15.39 -1.90 5.71
CA LEU A 306 -16.07 -0.82 4.96
C LEU A 306 -15.87 -0.95 3.44
N CYS A 307 -14.67 -1.29 2.97
CA CYS A 307 -14.41 -1.55 1.56
C CYS A 307 -15.27 -2.71 1.04
N LEU A 308 -15.38 -3.79 1.81
CA LEU A 308 -16.21 -4.94 1.44
C LEU A 308 -17.69 -4.53 1.39
N LEU A 309 -18.18 -3.91 2.45
CA LEU A 309 -19.59 -3.53 2.59
C LEU A 309 -20.04 -2.65 1.42
N ILE A 310 -19.21 -1.70 1.00
CA ILE A 310 -19.50 -0.86 -0.17
C ILE A 310 -19.51 -1.68 -1.46
N ALA A 311 -18.49 -2.54 -1.67
CA ALA A 311 -18.40 -3.36 -2.87
C ALA A 311 -19.57 -4.35 -2.99
N ASP A 312 -19.95 -4.98 -1.88
CA ASP A 312 -21.01 -5.98 -1.79
C ASP A 312 -22.39 -5.33 -1.98
N ARG A 313 -22.65 -4.18 -1.34
CA ARG A 313 -23.88 -3.41 -1.57
C ARG A 313 -24.01 -2.89 -2.99
N ASN A 314 -22.91 -2.46 -3.59
CA ASN A 314 -22.91 -2.01 -4.98
C ASN A 314 -23.11 -3.17 -5.97
N SER A 315 -22.89 -4.42 -5.56
CA SER A 315 -23.13 -5.59 -6.41
C SER A 315 -24.62 -5.86 -6.67
N VAL A 316 -25.47 -5.48 -5.72
CA VAL A 316 -26.93 -5.65 -5.78
C VAL A 316 -27.68 -4.40 -6.27
N ARG A 317 -26.96 -3.32 -6.58
CA ARG A 317 -27.56 -2.05 -7.04
C ARG A 317 -27.77 -2.03 -8.54
N MET A 318 -28.87 -1.40 -8.96
CA MET A 318 -29.11 -1.00 -10.34
C MET A 318 -28.82 0.50 -10.48
N GLY A 319 -27.89 0.89 -11.37
CA GLY A 319 -27.58 2.30 -11.65
C GLY A 319 -26.09 2.63 -11.76
N ARG A 320 -25.73 3.92 -11.61
CA ARG A 320 -24.37 4.43 -11.85
C ARG A 320 -23.28 3.88 -10.92
N PHE A 321 -23.67 3.27 -9.80
CA PHE A 321 -22.77 2.65 -8.83
C PHE A 321 -22.82 1.12 -8.85
N ALA A 322 -23.53 0.53 -9.80
CA ALA A 322 -23.61 -0.91 -9.95
C ALA A 322 -22.23 -1.52 -10.21
N VAL A 323 -21.90 -2.59 -9.50
CA VAL A 323 -20.63 -3.30 -9.61
C VAL A 323 -20.89 -4.72 -10.06
N ARG A 324 -20.34 -5.11 -11.22
CA ARG A 324 -20.48 -6.49 -11.73
C ARG A 324 -19.55 -7.49 -11.04
N ASN A 325 -18.40 -7.03 -10.54
CA ASN A 325 -17.42 -7.87 -9.86
C ASN A 325 -17.06 -7.25 -8.49
N PRO A 326 -17.71 -7.71 -7.42
CA PRO A 326 -17.49 -7.16 -6.08
C PRO A 326 -16.06 -7.38 -5.57
N ALA A 327 -15.41 -8.51 -5.90
CA ALA A 327 -14.01 -8.76 -5.51
C ALA A 327 -13.04 -7.75 -6.14
N ALA A 328 -13.17 -7.49 -7.44
CA ALA A 328 -12.36 -6.48 -8.12
C ALA A 328 -12.62 -5.07 -7.59
N SER A 329 -13.88 -4.75 -7.29
CA SER A 329 -14.29 -3.47 -6.69
C SER A 329 -13.71 -3.28 -5.29
N PHE A 330 -13.74 -4.32 -4.45
CA PHE A 330 -13.13 -4.33 -3.12
C PHE A 330 -11.63 -3.97 -3.18
N ILE A 331 -10.86 -4.63 -4.05
CA ILE A 331 -9.43 -4.34 -4.23
C ILE A 331 -9.21 -2.91 -4.75
N GLY A 332 -10.06 -2.45 -5.67
CA GLY A 332 -10.02 -1.09 -6.20
C GLY A 332 -10.29 -0.02 -5.13
N LEU A 333 -11.28 -0.25 -4.26
CA LEU A 333 -11.61 0.60 -3.13
C LEU A 333 -10.49 0.60 -2.09
N ALA A 334 -9.93 -0.57 -1.76
CA ALA A 334 -8.80 -0.67 -0.85
C ALA A 334 -7.61 0.18 -1.32
N ARG A 335 -7.26 0.11 -2.60
CA ARG A 335 -6.18 0.91 -3.21
C ARG A 335 -6.45 2.42 -3.22
N LYS A 336 -7.72 2.84 -3.29
CA LYS A 336 -8.08 4.27 -3.21
C LYS A 336 -7.99 4.75 -1.77
N THR A 337 -8.40 3.93 -0.83
CA THR A 337 -8.44 4.23 0.61
C THR A 337 -7.05 4.37 1.21
N THR A 338 -6.05 3.63 0.71
CA THR A 338 -4.64 3.84 1.12
C THR A 338 -4.12 5.25 0.77
N ARG A 339 -4.79 5.98 -0.14
CA ARG A 339 -4.43 7.35 -0.54
C ARG A 339 -5.27 8.43 0.16
N GLY A 340 -6.28 8.04 0.94
CA GLY A 340 -7.19 8.95 1.65
C GLY A 340 -8.62 8.41 1.77
N ASP A 341 -9.31 8.79 2.83
CA ASP A 341 -10.65 8.28 3.16
C ASP A 341 -11.80 9.02 2.44
N GLU A 342 -11.50 10.05 1.63
CA GLU A 342 -12.51 10.89 0.97
C GLU A 342 -13.50 10.09 0.12
N VAL A 343 -13.00 9.08 -0.60
CA VAL A 343 -13.82 8.22 -1.46
C VAL A 343 -14.76 7.34 -0.61
N ILE A 344 -14.24 6.76 0.48
CA ILE A 344 -15.05 5.95 1.40
C ILE A 344 -16.10 6.82 2.09
N ALA A 345 -15.72 7.98 2.60
CA ALA A 345 -16.60 8.89 3.32
C ALA A 345 -17.76 9.38 2.43
N ALA A 346 -17.46 9.76 1.18
CA ALA A 346 -18.47 10.17 0.21
C ALA A 346 -19.45 9.03 -0.12
N LEU A 347 -18.94 7.82 -0.36
CA LEU A 347 -19.78 6.66 -0.68
C LEU A 347 -20.64 6.25 0.53
N ILE A 348 -20.10 6.26 1.74
CA ILE A 348 -20.87 5.95 2.96
C ILE A 348 -21.97 7.00 3.19
N ALA A 349 -21.66 8.28 3.03
CA ALA A 349 -22.65 9.35 3.16
C ALA A 349 -23.79 9.16 2.15
N GLU A 350 -23.47 8.81 0.90
CA GLU A 350 -24.47 8.49 -0.11
C GLU A 350 -25.30 7.25 0.23
N LEU A 351 -24.65 6.16 0.70
CA LEU A 351 -25.35 4.95 1.11
C LEU A 351 -26.34 5.23 2.26
N ARG A 352 -25.96 6.07 3.23
CA ARG A 352 -26.83 6.51 4.33
C ARG A 352 -28.03 7.33 3.83
N ASN A 353 -27.80 8.28 2.92
CA ASN A 353 -28.88 9.08 2.35
C ASN A 353 -29.84 8.21 1.51
N PHE A 354 -29.30 7.22 0.80
CA PHE A 354 -30.09 6.26 0.04
C PHE A 354 -31.01 5.43 0.95
N THR A 355 -30.53 5.00 2.13
CA THR A 355 -31.36 4.26 3.09
C THR A 355 -32.47 5.09 3.73
N VAL A 356 -32.32 6.42 3.78
CA VAL A 356 -33.36 7.34 4.29
C VAL A 356 -34.40 7.70 3.20
N GLY A 357 -34.04 7.56 1.92
CA GLY A 357 -34.87 7.94 0.77
C GLY A 357 -35.65 6.81 0.09
N VAL A 358 -35.66 5.58 0.62
CA VAL A 358 -36.54 4.51 0.10
C VAL A 358 -37.92 4.67 0.75
N PRO A 359 -38.98 5.04 0.00
CA PRO A 359 -40.33 4.88 0.52
C PRO A 359 -40.59 3.38 0.63
N SER A 360 -41.01 2.95 1.82
CA SER A 360 -41.53 1.61 2.06
C SER A 360 -42.66 1.32 1.06
N HIS A 361 -42.38 0.54 0.02
CA HIS A 361 -43.43 -0.13 -0.73
C HIS A 361 -43.83 -1.39 0.04
N ASP A 362 -44.63 -1.17 1.07
CA ASP A 362 -45.62 -2.13 1.53
C ASP A 362 -46.92 -1.82 0.79
N ARG A 363 -47.27 -2.70 -0.16
CA ARG A 363 -48.61 -3.28 -0.32
C ARG A 363 -48.58 -4.41 -1.33
#